data_AF-A0A5D2UK92-F1
#
_entry.id   AF-A0A5D2UK92-F1
#
_cell.length_a   1.000
_cell.length_b   1.000
_cell.length_c   1.000
_cell.angle_alpha   90.00
_cell.angle_beta   90.00
_cell.angle_gamma   90.00
#
_symmetry.space_group_name_H-M   'P 1'
#
loop_
_entity.id
_entity.type
_entity.pdbx_description
1 polymer ?
#
loop_
_entity_poly.entity_id
_entity_poly.type
_entity_poly.pdbx_seq_one_letter_code
_entity_poly.pdbx_strand_id
1 'polypeptide(L)' 'MEFTENILLVYFIIGCFCEIISKNGVVEEFHKVHPHLQSKIGLTIKQLHRTGYHFQLPMNWING' A
#
# COMPACT_ATOMS: atom_id res chain seq x y z
N MET A 1 8.31 -31.81 28.16
CA MET A 1 9.14 -32.06 26.97
C MET A 1 8.47 -31.42 25.76
N GLU A 2 7.22 -31.81 25.42
CA GLU A 2 6.43 -31.20 24.33
C GLU A 2 6.33 -29.66 24.35
N PHE A 3 6.04 -29.05 25.50
CA PHE A 3 5.86 -27.59 25.56
C PHE A 3 7.14 -26.82 25.18
N THR A 4 8.29 -27.27 25.69
CA THR A 4 9.59 -26.67 25.39
C THR A 4 9.99 -26.91 23.93
N GLU A 5 9.72 -28.09 23.40
CA GLU A 5 9.96 -28.43 21.99
C GLU A 5 9.12 -27.57 21.05
N ASN A 6 7.84 -27.36 21.37
CA ASN A 6 6.96 -26.47 20.61
C ASN A 6 7.46 -25.01 20.62
N ILE A 7 7.94 -24.51 21.76
CA ILE A 7 8.50 -23.17 21.86
C ILE A 7 9.77 -23.04 21.01
N LEU A 8 10.66 -24.03 21.05
CA LEU A 8 11.88 -24.03 20.23
C LEU A 8 11.55 -24.06 18.74
N LEU A 9 10.53 -24.82 18.35
CA LEU A 9 10.05 -24.92 16.97
C LEU A 9 9.48 -23.57 16.48
N VAL A 10 8.72 -22.87 17.34
CA VAL A 10 8.23 -21.51 17.03
C VAL A 10 9.39 -20.53 16.84
N TYR A 11 10.38 -20.52 17.73
CA TYR A 11 11.55 -19.65 17.58
C TYR A 11 12.35 -19.96 16.31
N PHE A 12 12.48 -21.24 15.96
CA PHE A 12 13.13 -21.67 14.73
C PHE A 12 12.40 -21.13 13.49
N ILE A 13 11.07 -21.26 13.44
CA ILE A 13 10.25 -20.75 12.35
C ILE A 13 10.41 -19.23 12.21
N ILE A 14 10.30 -18.48 13.31
CA ILE A 14 10.45 -17.01 13.32
C ILE A 14 11.84 -16.61 12.80
N GLY A 15 12.89 -17.31 13.25
CA GLY A 15 14.27 -17.08 12.78
C GLY A 15 14.42 -17.24 11.27
N CYS A 16 13.83 -18.30 10.69
CA CYS A 16 13.84 -18.52 9.24
C CYS A 16 13.17 -17.37 8.48
N PHE A 17 12.02 -16.86 8.96
CA PHE A 17 11.34 -15.73 8.33
C PHE A 17 12.16 -14.44 8.43
N CYS A 18 12.77 -14.16 9.57
CA CYS A 18 13.64 -12.99 9.75
C CYS A 18 14.81 -13.01 8.75
N GLU A 19 15.47 -14.15 8.56
CA GLU A 19 16.55 -14.27 7.57
C GLU A 19 16.09 -14.02 6.14
N ILE A 20 14.91 -14.53 5.76
CA ILE A 20 14.34 -14.32 4.42
C ILE A 20 14.07 -12.83 4.19
N ILE A 21 13.48 -12.14 5.18
CA ILE A 21 13.17 -10.71 5.08
C ILE A 21 14.47 -9.88 5.03
N SER A 22 15.46 -10.21 5.87
CA SER A 22 16.74 -9.47 5.91
C SER A 22 17.56 -9.64 4.63
N LYS A 23 17.56 -10.83 4.01
CA LYS A 23 18.34 -11.12 2.79
C LYS A 23 17.69 -10.56 1.52
N ASN A 24 16.36 -10.53 1.46
CA ASN A 24 15.64 -10.06 0.27
C ASN A 24 15.30 -8.57 0.31
N GLY A 25 15.63 -7.88 1.41
CA GLY A 25 15.19 -6.53 1.68
C GLY A 25 13.69 -6.47 1.99
N VAL A 26 13.29 -5.54 2.84
CA VAL A 26 11.89 -5.12 2.89
C VAL A 26 11.63 -4.44 1.55
N VAL A 27 10.78 -5.03 0.71
CA VAL A 27 10.28 -4.35 -0.48
C VAL A 27 9.42 -3.21 0.03
N GLU A 28 10.03 -2.04 0.13
CA GLU A 28 9.31 -0.79 0.30
C GLU A 28 8.55 -0.54 -1.00
N GLU A 29 7.30 -1.01 -1.06
CA GLU A 29 6.36 -0.66 -2.13
C GLU A 29 5.89 0.80 -1.95
N PHE A 30 6.83 1.74 -1.82
CA PHE A 30 6.51 3.14 -1.98
C PHE A 30 6.36 3.40 -3.47
N HIS A 31 5.12 3.37 -3.96
CA HIS A 31 4.79 3.94 -5.25
C HIS A 31 5.36 5.35 -5.27
N LYS A 32 6.21 5.64 -6.25
CA LYS A 32 6.82 6.96 -6.39
C LYS A 32 5.68 7.96 -6.53
N VAL A 33 5.44 8.73 -5.48
CA VAL A 33 4.46 9.81 -5.54
C VAL A 33 5.03 10.83 -6.51
N HIS A 34 4.26 11.19 -7.53
CA HIS A 34 4.62 12.21 -8.52
C HIS A 34 3.75 13.45 -8.28
N PRO A 35 4.13 14.38 -7.37
CA PRO A 35 3.28 15.51 -6.99
C PRO A 35 2.88 16.40 -8.18
N HIS A 36 3.75 16.51 -9.18
CA HIS A 36 3.49 17.26 -10.42
C HIS A 36 2.39 16.63 -11.30
N LEU A 37 2.07 15.35 -11.10
CA LEU A 37 0.93 14.68 -11.73
C LEU A 37 -0.34 14.79 -10.87
N GLN A 38 -0.20 15.00 -9.56
CA GLN A 38 -1.33 15.16 -8.62
C GLN A 38 -1.99 16.54 -8.70
N SER A 39 -1.25 17.57 -9.11
CA SER A 39 -1.73 18.95 -9.17
C SER A 39 -1.94 19.48 -10.59
N LYS A 40 -2.19 18.59 -11.56
CA LYS A 40 -2.65 19.06 -12.87
C LYS A 40 -4.05 19.65 -12.67
N ILE A 41 -4.13 20.97 -12.56
CA ILE A 41 -5.39 21.73 -12.58
C ILE A 41 -6.14 21.20 -13.79
N GLY A 42 -7.19 20.43 -13.52
CA GLY A 42 -8.03 19.89 -14.56
C GLY A 42 -8.48 21.07 -15.39
N LEU A 43 -8.01 21.15 -16.64
CA LEU A 43 -8.60 21.96 -17.71
C LEU A 43 -10.08 22.06 -17.40
N THR A 44 -10.56 23.27 -17.08
CA THR A 44 -11.93 23.54 -16.60
C THR A 44 -12.85 22.46 -17.14
N ILE A 45 -13.15 21.44 -16.31
CA ILE A 45 -13.83 20.26 -16.82
C ILE A 45 -15.22 20.77 -17.17
N LYS A 46 -15.42 21.07 -18.46
CA LYS A 46 -16.72 21.44 -18.99
C LYS A 46 -17.61 20.29 -18.57
N GLN A 47 -18.61 20.59 -17.73
CA GLN A 47 -19.53 19.62 -17.15
C GLN A 47 -20.24 18.75 -18.21
N LEU A 48 -20.08 19.08 -19.48
CA LEU A 48 -20.57 18.38 -20.67
C LEU A 48 -20.35 16.86 -20.66
N HIS A 49 -19.28 16.34 -20.06
CA HIS A 49 -18.99 14.89 -20.02
C HIS A 49 -19.24 14.23 -18.64
N ARG A 50 -19.86 14.94 -17.69
CA ARG A 50 -20.20 14.37 -16.38
C ARG A 50 -21.52 13.60 -16.50
N THR A 51 -21.47 12.28 -16.68
CA THR A 51 -22.68 11.45 -16.62
C THR A 51 -23.05 11.18 -15.16
N GLY A 52 -24.26 11.58 -14.74
CA GLY A 52 -24.76 11.40 -13.36
C GLY A 52 -24.97 9.96 -12.89
N TYR A 53 -24.55 8.96 -13.67
CA TYR A 53 -24.77 7.54 -13.41
C TYR A 53 -23.53 6.78 -12.92
N HIS A 54 -22.40 7.46 -12.74
CA HIS A 54 -21.21 6.87 -12.11
C HIS A 54 -20.88 7.65 -10.84
N PHE A 55 -20.62 6.91 -9.76
CA PHE A 55 -20.21 7.48 -8.49
C PHE A 55 -18.92 8.27 -8.71
N GLN A 56 -19.00 9.58 -8.49
CA GLN A 56 -17.85 10.46 -8.57
C GLN A 56 -17.48 10.88 -7.17
N LEU A 57 -16.26 10.52 -6.78
CA LEU A 57 -15.74 10.85 -5.48
C LEU A 57 -15.75 12.38 -5.29
N PRO A 58 -16.13 12.87 -4.10
CA PRO A 58 -16.05 14.29 -3.80
C PRO A 58 -14.61 14.79 -4.05
N MET A 59 -14.52 16.03 -4.53
CA MET A 59 -13.23 16.70 -4.70
C MET A 59 -12.42 16.56 -3.40
N ASN A 60 -11.14 16.20 -3.52
CA ASN A 60 -10.18 16.00 -2.41
C ASN A 60 -10.24 14.66 -1.64
N TRP A 61 -10.96 13.65 -2.11
CA TRP A 61 -11.01 12.34 -1.42
C TRP A 61 -9.66 11.62 -1.22
N ILE A 62 -8.64 11.92 -2.06
CA ILE A 62 -7.29 11.33 -1.95
C ILE A 62 -6.42 12.04 -0.91
N ASN A 63 -6.73 13.28 -0.54
CA ASN A 63 -5.85 14.12 0.28
C ASN A 63 -6.37 14.30 1.72
N GLY A 64 -6.97 13.24 2.29
CA GLY A 64 -7.43 13.24 3.69
C GLY A 64 -6.34 13.66 4.66
#